data_AF-A0ABD5YAB8-F1
#
_entry.id   AF-A0ABD5YAB8-F1
#
_cell.length_a   1.000
_cell.length_b   1.000
_cell.length_c   1.000
_cell.angle_alpha   90.00
_cell.angle_beta   90.00
_cell.angle_gamma   90.00
#
_symmetry.space_group_name_H-M   'P 1'
#
loop_
_entity.id
_entity.type
_entity.pdbx_description
1 polymer ?
#
loop_
_entity_poly.entity_id
_entity_poly.type
_entity_poly.pdbx_seq_one_letter_code
_entity_poly.pdbx_strand_id
1 'polypeptide(L)'
;MSASSPDETRLRLRAMLDAQFAVLLAVLLIAAAAGGGLVYATHVDPGTEAREETVSSFTVETAYDHSAEVTEPNSVFETGTVLDGRETYFTQVAPVLDVAVETTYAASSASDVDVRFDSVLVIRNVGEEGGTVYWSEREPLASEAVSDVEPGETAGSSFALNSSAVDATAAAIEEELGASPGETEMFVVTDVAVEGTINGESTSYARTVELGLDHGGDTYAVDDPGVWSDTAERTRTVAVERSYGPLRSIGGPLLLAVGLLGSGALAYARRERDLALTPAERDYLSYSDDRSEFAEWITTFRLPASVHERPEAEAESLRDLVDFAIDNDTGVVEDPRTGAYHAVSGEFVYTYRPPSPPAVAPEEGADDDPPAGDVDDADPSDDAGAGGDAGIDPDDRD
;
A
#
# COMPACT_ATOMS: atom_id res chain seq x y z
N MET A 1 -40.86 -13.34 26.13
CA MET A 1 -39.51 -13.82 25.78
C MET A 1 -39.11 -14.86 26.80
N SER A 2 -39.55 -16.10 26.59
CA SER A 2 -39.12 -17.22 27.43
C SER A 2 -37.72 -17.60 27.00
N ALA A 3 -36.75 -17.53 27.91
CA ALA A 3 -35.39 -17.98 27.64
C ALA A 3 -35.45 -19.50 27.46
N SER A 4 -35.15 -19.99 26.25
CA SER A 4 -34.96 -21.42 26.00
C SER A 4 -33.91 -21.96 26.96
N SER A 5 -34.24 -23.05 27.66
CA SER A 5 -33.30 -23.74 28.56
C SER A 5 -32.04 -24.15 27.78
N PRO A 6 -30.84 -24.16 28.40
CA PRO A 6 -29.59 -24.52 27.74
C PRO A 6 -29.64 -25.89 27.03
N ASP A 7 -30.48 -26.81 27.51
CA ASP A 7 -30.72 -28.12 26.91
C ASP A 7 -31.45 -28.03 25.56
N GLU A 8 -32.45 -27.16 25.42
CA GLU A 8 -33.18 -26.96 24.16
C GLU A 8 -32.27 -26.37 23.07
N THR A 9 -31.38 -25.44 23.44
CA THR A 9 -30.38 -24.87 22.52
C THR A 9 -29.41 -25.93 22.00
N ARG A 10 -28.97 -26.85 22.87
CA ARG A 10 -28.08 -27.98 22.52
C ARG A 10 -28.79 -28.98 21.61
N LEU A 11 -30.07 -29.30 21.88
CA LEU A 11 -30.87 -30.19 21.02
C LEU A 11 -31.12 -29.58 19.63
N ARG A 12 -31.48 -28.29 19.57
CA ARG A 12 -31.69 -27.58 18.30
C ARG A 12 -30.40 -27.49 17.48
N LEU A 13 -29.26 -27.27 18.13
CA LEU A 13 -27.95 -27.29 17.48
C LEU A 13 -27.59 -28.68 16.92
N ARG A 14 -27.84 -29.76 17.68
CA ARG A 14 -27.66 -31.15 17.21
C ARG A 14 -28.56 -31.43 15.99
N ALA A 15 -29.82 -31.02 16.05
CA ALA A 15 -30.78 -31.19 14.96
C ALA A 15 -30.34 -30.49 13.67
N MET A 16 -29.89 -29.24 13.77
CA MET A 16 -29.39 -28.48 12.62
C MET A 16 -28.11 -29.10 12.05
N LEU A 17 -27.16 -29.47 12.90
CA LEU A 17 -25.89 -30.08 12.50
C LEU A 17 -26.09 -31.42 11.80
N ASP A 18 -27.03 -32.24 12.24
CA ASP A 18 -27.37 -33.50 11.59
C ASP A 18 -28.05 -33.26 10.23
N ALA A 19 -29.08 -32.41 10.21
CA ALA A 19 -29.84 -32.10 9.00
C ALA A 19 -28.97 -31.47 7.89
N GLN A 20 -28.00 -30.64 8.26
CA GLN A 20 -27.12 -29.93 7.32
C GLN A 20 -25.69 -30.48 7.29
N PHE A 21 -25.43 -31.63 7.91
CA PHE A 21 -24.09 -32.20 8.05
C PHE A 21 -23.34 -32.26 6.71
N ALA A 22 -24.00 -32.82 5.68
CA ALA A 22 -23.40 -33.00 4.38
C ALA A 22 -23.04 -31.66 3.71
N VAL A 23 -23.90 -30.65 3.89
CA VAL A 23 -23.69 -29.30 3.35
C VAL A 23 -22.53 -28.61 4.07
N LEU A 24 -22.53 -28.65 5.41
CA LEU A 24 -21.47 -28.05 6.23
C LEU A 24 -20.12 -28.71 5.97
N LEU A 25 -20.07 -30.04 5.91
CA LEU A 25 -18.85 -30.78 5.58
C LEU A 25 -18.36 -30.43 4.17
N ALA A 26 -19.25 -30.37 3.18
CA ALA A 26 -18.88 -29.98 1.83
C ALA A 26 -18.29 -28.57 1.78
N VAL A 27 -18.91 -27.60 2.46
CA VAL A 27 -18.40 -26.22 2.56
C VAL A 27 -17.01 -26.18 3.20
N LEU A 28 -16.79 -26.90 4.30
CA LEU A 28 -15.50 -26.96 4.99
C LEU A 28 -14.40 -27.61 4.14
N LEU A 29 -14.72 -28.66 3.39
CA LEU A 29 -13.79 -29.29 2.46
C LEU A 29 -13.47 -28.39 1.26
N ILE A 30 -14.45 -27.66 0.73
CA ILE A 30 -14.23 -26.67 -0.33
C ILE A 30 -13.33 -25.54 0.19
N ALA A 31 -13.58 -25.05 1.40
CA ALA A 31 -12.74 -24.04 2.05
C ALA A 31 -11.30 -24.56 2.24
N ALA A 32 -11.14 -25.81 2.70
CA ALA A 32 -9.82 -26.45 2.82
C ALA A 32 -9.11 -26.55 1.46
N ALA A 33 -9.80 -26.99 0.42
CA ALA A 33 -9.23 -27.09 -0.93
C ALA A 33 -8.83 -25.72 -1.50
N ALA A 34 -9.68 -24.70 -1.33
CA ALA A 34 -9.38 -23.33 -1.71
C ALA A 34 -8.20 -22.75 -0.93
N GLY A 35 -8.15 -22.97 0.38
CA GLY A 35 -7.03 -22.58 1.25
C GLY A 35 -5.73 -23.26 0.83
N GLY A 36 -5.74 -24.57 0.56
CA GLY A 36 -4.58 -25.31 0.06
C GLY A 36 -4.09 -24.81 -1.30
N GLY A 37 -5.01 -24.51 -2.23
CA GLY A 37 -4.67 -23.91 -3.52
C GLY A 37 -4.02 -22.52 -3.38
N LEU A 38 -4.55 -21.70 -2.47
CA LEU A 38 -3.96 -20.39 -2.16
C LEU A 38 -2.56 -20.53 -1.54
N VAL A 39 -2.37 -21.44 -0.58
CA VAL A 39 -1.05 -21.72 0.01
C VAL A 39 -0.05 -22.14 -1.06
N TYR A 40 -0.44 -23.07 -1.94
CA TYR A 40 0.42 -23.53 -3.02
C TYR A 40 0.84 -22.37 -3.92
N ALA A 41 -0.12 -21.59 -4.41
CA ALA A 41 0.13 -20.46 -5.32
C ALA A 41 0.81 -19.25 -4.66
N THR A 42 1.03 -19.25 -3.35
CA THR A 42 1.66 -18.13 -2.62
C THR A 42 2.98 -18.49 -1.95
N HIS A 43 3.18 -19.76 -1.58
CA HIS A 43 4.36 -20.20 -0.83
C HIS A 43 5.14 -21.33 -1.50
N VAL A 44 4.52 -22.09 -2.40
CA VAL A 44 5.18 -23.21 -3.10
C VAL A 44 5.61 -22.77 -4.50
N ASP A 45 4.71 -22.09 -5.21
CA ASP A 45 4.96 -21.52 -6.53
C ASP A 45 4.28 -20.14 -6.64
N PRO A 46 4.87 -19.11 -5.99
CA PRO A 46 4.37 -17.74 -6.07
C PRO A 46 4.48 -17.12 -7.47
N GLY A 47 5.21 -17.75 -8.39
CA GLY A 47 5.60 -17.17 -9.66
C GLY A 47 6.54 -15.97 -9.51
N THR A 48 6.93 -15.40 -10.65
CA THR A 48 7.86 -14.26 -10.70
C THR A 48 7.20 -13.02 -11.28
N GLU A 49 7.76 -11.87 -10.91
CA GLU A 49 7.47 -10.58 -11.53
C GLU A 49 8.73 -10.00 -12.15
N ALA A 50 8.55 -9.32 -13.28
CA ALA A 50 9.61 -8.60 -13.94
C ALA A 50 9.87 -7.31 -13.17
N ARG A 51 11.11 -7.12 -12.72
CA ARG A 51 11.58 -5.90 -12.08
C ARG A 51 12.73 -5.33 -12.90
N GLU A 52 12.73 -4.03 -13.10
CA GLU A 52 13.88 -3.34 -13.68
C GLU A 52 14.92 -3.06 -12.60
N GLU A 53 16.18 -3.38 -12.92
CA GLU A 53 17.34 -3.13 -12.08
C GLU A 53 18.37 -2.35 -12.89
N THR A 54 18.77 -1.16 -12.43
CA THR A 54 19.84 -0.38 -13.06
C THR A 54 21.17 -1.12 -12.88
N VAL A 55 21.77 -1.53 -13.99
CA VAL A 55 23.04 -2.29 -14.00
C VAL A 55 24.25 -1.39 -14.24
N SER A 56 24.05 -0.26 -14.90
CA SER A 56 25.09 0.76 -15.10
C SER A 56 24.44 2.11 -15.39
N SER A 57 25.18 3.18 -15.16
CA SER A 57 24.84 4.52 -15.61
C SER A 57 26.10 5.22 -16.11
N PHE A 58 25.92 6.20 -16.99
CA PHE A 58 26.96 7.17 -17.29
C PHE A 58 26.37 8.57 -17.23
N THR A 59 27.17 9.52 -16.77
CA THR A 59 26.79 10.93 -16.70
C THR A 59 27.79 11.75 -17.49
N VAL A 60 27.32 12.68 -18.30
CA VAL A 60 28.14 13.65 -19.01
C VAL A 60 27.83 15.03 -18.46
N GLU A 61 28.87 15.76 -18.07
CA GLU A 61 28.78 17.11 -17.55
C GLU A 61 29.54 18.07 -18.46
N THR A 62 28.89 19.16 -18.87
CA THR A 62 29.46 20.18 -19.75
C THR A 62 29.22 21.56 -19.14
N ALA A 63 30.24 22.41 -19.13
CA ALA A 63 30.15 23.78 -18.64
C ALA A 63 30.98 24.74 -19.50
N TYR A 64 30.65 26.02 -19.44
CA TYR A 64 31.51 27.08 -19.92
C TYR A 64 32.25 27.71 -18.75
N ASP A 65 33.53 28.00 -18.95
CA ASP A 65 34.32 28.88 -18.12
C ASP A 65 34.70 30.09 -18.94
N HIS A 66 34.66 31.27 -18.35
CA HIS A 66 34.89 32.50 -19.09
C HIS A 66 35.59 33.56 -18.24
N SER A 67 36.44 34.33 -18.89
CA SER A 67 37.24 35.37 -18.25
C SER A 67 37.58 36.48 -19.23
N ALA A 68 37.99 37.64 -18.74
CA ALA A 68 38.46 38.73 -19.58
C ALA A 68 39.65 39.44 -18.93
N GLU A 69 40.75 39.58 -19.66
CA GLU A 69 41.93 40.29 -19.18
C GLU A 69 41.77 41.81 -19.34
N VAL A 70 42.13 42.57 -18.29
CA VAL A 70 42.17 44.03 -18.34
C VAL A 70 43.36 44.50 -19.17
N THR A 71 43.11 45.06 -20.35
CA THR A 71 44.14 45.50 -21.30
C THR A 71 44.45 47.00 -21.23
N GLU A 72 43.53 47.83 -20.71
CA GLU A 72 43.69 49.29 -20.65
C GLU A 72 43.98 49.81 -19.21
N PRO A 73 44.91 50.76 -19.03
CA PRO A 73 45.19 51.35 -17.74
C PRO A 73 43.99 52.09 -17.14
N ASN A 74 43.65 51.78 -15.88
CA ASN A 74 42.59 52.45 -15.16
C ASN A 74 42.89 52.48 -13.64
N SER A 75 42.07 53.19 -12.85
CA SER A 75 42.31 53.38 -11.41
C SER A 75 41.81 52.23 -10.52
N VAL A 76 41.05 51.28 -11.08
CA VAL A 76 40.34 50.24 -10.32
C VAL A 76 41.04 48.89 -10.44
N PHE A 77 41.42 48.52 -11.66
CA PHE A 77 42.08 47.26 -11.99
C PHE A 77 43.44 47.53 -12.63
N GLU A 78 44.45 46.77 -12.21
CA GLU A 78 45.76 46.82 -12.86
C GLU A 78 45.67 46.15 -14.24
N THR A 79 46.40 46.68 -15.22
CA THR A 79 46.53 46.03 -16.53
C THR A 79 47.15 44.63 -16.37
N GLY A 80 46.57 43.63 -17.03
CA GLY A 80 46.90 42.22 -16.88
C GLY A 80 46.09 41.50 -15.79
N THR A 81 45.19 42.18 -15.08
CA THR A 81 44.26 41.50 -14.16
C THR A 81 43.26 40.69 -14.96
N VAL A 82 43.14 39.39 -14.68
CA VAL A 82 42.10 38.54 -15.24
C VAL A 82 40.83 38.70 -14.40
N LEU A 83 39.72 38.99 -15.07
CA LEU A 83 38.39 39.04 -14.48
C LEU A 83 37.71 37.71 -14.80
N ASP A 84 37.53 36.84 -13.82
CA ASP A 84 37.01 35.48 -14.03
C ASP A 84 35.53 35.36 -13.61
N GLY A 85 34.73 34.65 -14.41
CA GLY A 85 33.38 34.18 -14.03
C GLY A 85 32.39 35.28 -13.64
N ARG A 86 32.49 36.46 -14.26
CA ARG A 86 31.61 37.60 -13.97
C ARG A 86 30.42 37.63 -14.91
N GLU A 87 29.24 37.90 -14.40
CA GLU A 87 28.03 38.12 -15.24
C GLU A 87 28.17 39.33 -16.18
N THR A 88 29.04 40.30 -15.85
CA THR A 88 29.24 41.50 -16.66
C THR A 88 30.70 41.97 -16.63
N TYR A 89 31.18 42.33 -17.81
CA TYR A 89 32.52 42.83 -18.09
C TYR A 89 32.47 44.24 -18.71
N PHE A 90 33.63 44.88 -18.78
CA PHE A 90 33.76 46.25 -19.30
C PHE A 90 34.38 46.23 -20.70
N THR A 91 33.61 46.63 -21.70
CA THR A 91 34.03 46.59 -23.11
C THR A 91 35.30 47.40 -23.36
N GLN A 92 35.43 48.57 -22.72
CA GLN A 92 36.58 49.46 -22.95
C GLN A 92 37.89 48.96 -22.36
N VAL A 93 37.86 48.32 -21.18
CA VAL A 93 39.08 47.93 -20.46
C VAL A 93 39.39 46.43 -20.54
N ALA A 94 38.41 45.59 -20.86
CA ALA A 94 38.56 44.15 -21.05
C ALA A 94 37.72 43.67 -22.26
N PRO A 95 38.06 44.10 -23.50
CA PRO A 95 37.25 43.88 -24.70
C PRO A 95 37.22 42.43 -25.21
N VAL A 96 38.18 41.61 -24.77
CA VAL A 96 38.33 40.22 -25.22
C VAL A 96 37.86 39.30 -24.11
N LEU A 97 36.85 38.49 -24.40
CA LEU A 97 36.34 37.43 -23.55
C LEU A 97 36.99 36.11 -23.97
N ASP A 98 37.79 35.53 -23.09
CA ASP A 98 38.33 34.19 -23.22
C ASP A 98 37.30 33.20 -22.68
N VAL A 99 36.92 32.21 -23.51
CA VAL A 99 35.93 31.19 -23.18
C VAL A 99 36.55 29.81 -23.34
N ALA A 100 36.36 28.96 -22.35
CA ALA A 100 36.63 27.54 -22.39
C ALA A 100 35.30 26.79 -22.26
N VAL A 101 35.12 25.76 -23.07
CA VAL A 101 34.05 24.77 -22.90
C VAL A 101 34.70 23.49 -22.42
N GLU A 102 34.25 23.00 -21.27
CA GLU A 102 34.79 21.82 -20.62
C GLU A 102 33.73 20.73 -20.56
N THR A 103 34.15 19.48 -20.74
CA THR A 103 33.29 18.31 -20.60
C THR A 103 34.02 17.21 -19.85
N THR A 104 33.33 16.67 -18.85
CA THR A 104 33.77 15.53 -18.06
C THR A 104 32.67 14.47 -18.11
N TYR A 105 33.04 13.19 -18.01
CA TYR A 105 32.05 12.12 -17.91
C TYR A 105 32.37 11.16 -16.77
N ALA A 106 31.33 10.66 -16.11
CA ALA A 106 31.42 9.66 -15.05
C ALA A 106 30.82 8.35 -15.53
N ALA A 107 31.61 7.28 -15.48
CA ALA A 107 31.20 5.92 -15.82
C ALA A 107 31.99 4.88 -15.02
N SER A 108 31.48 3.64 -14.92
CA SER A 108 32.16 2.57 -14.19
C SER A 108 33.35 1.98 -14.95
N SER A 109 33.30 2.02 -16.28
CA SER A 109 34.40 1.67 -17.17
C SER A 109 34.25 2.41 -18.50
N ALA A 110 35.36 2.72 -19.14
CA ALA A 110 35.37 3.29 -20.48
C ALA A 110 36.64 2.88 -21.24
N SER A 111 36.55 2.85 -22.57
CA SER A 111 37.70 2.70 -23.47
C SER A 111 37.45 3.44 -24.78
N ASP A 112 38.53 3.94 -25.38
CA ASP A 112 38.52 4.58 -26.70
C ASP A 112 37.46 5.68 -26.78
N VAL A 113 37.43 6.58 -25.78
CA VAL A 113 36.48 7.70 -25.73
C VAL A 113 37.11 8.94 -26.33
N ASP A 114 36.53 9.41 -27.42
CA ASP A 114 36.84 10.68 -28.08
C ASP A 114 35.77 11.72 -27.72
N VAL A 115 36.21 12.91 -27.32
CA VAL A 115 35.36 14.09 -27.09
C VAL A 115 35.67 15.14 -28.13
N ARG A 116 34.66 15.59 -28.88
CA ARG A 116 34.77 16.60 -29.92
C ARG A 116 33.95 17.83 -29.56
N PHE A 117 34.53 19.00 -29.79
CA PHE A 117 33.91 20.30 -29.58
C PHE A 117 33.92 21.06 -30.90
N ASP A 118 32.76 21.55 -31.32
CA ASP A 118 32.63 22.42 -32.49
C ASP A 118 31.87 23.69 -32.06
N SER A 119 32.59 24.80 -31.95
CA SER A 119 32.08 26.08 -31.42
C SER A 119 31.91 27.12 -32.52
N VAL A 120 30.74 27.77 -32.55
CA VAL A 120 30.35 28.74 -33.57
C VAL A 120 29.68 29.95 -32.91
N LEU A 121 30.15 31.15 -33.22
CA LEU A 121 29.46 32.40 -32.89
C LEU A 121 28.28 32.57 -33.83
N VAL A 122 27.10 32.83 -33.28
CA VAL A 122 25.89 33.14 -34.03
C VAL A 122 25.45 34.55 -33.70
N ILE A 123 25.31 35.37 -34.73
CA ILE A 123 24.71 36.70 -34.66
C ILE A 123 23.45 36.64 -35.50
N ARG A 124 22.28 36.92 -34.93
CA ARG A 124 21.02 36.85 -35.68
C ARG A 124 20.06 37.95 -35.27
N ASN A 125 19.17 38.34 -36.18
CA ASN A 125 18.05 39.23 -35.87
C ASN A 125 16.73 38.46 -35.92
N VAL A 126 15.97 38.51 -34.83
CA VAL A 126 14.74 37.74 -34.64
C VAL A 126 13.56 38.66 -34.31
N GLY A 127 12.37 38.36 -34.83
CA GLY A 127 11.16 39.13 -34.49
C GLY A 127 10.73 38.94 -33.03
N GLU A 128 9.89 39.85 -32.52
CA GLU A 128 9.45 39.92 -31.11
C GLU A 128 8.82 38.62 -30.56
N GLU A 129 8.29 37.73 -31.43
CA GLU A 129 7.72 36.43 -31.04
C GLU A 129 8.70 35.26 -31.24
N GLY A 130 9.98 35.52 -31.57
CA GLY A 130 11.06 34.53 -31.76
C GLY A 130 10.90 33.58 -32.96
N GLY A 131 9.73 33.54 -33.59
CA GLY A 131 9.42 32.60 -34.67
C GLY A 131 9.96 32.99 -36.05
N THR A 132 10.39 34.24 -36.23
CA THR A 132 10.91 34.74 -37.52
C THR A 132 12.36 35.18 -37.36
N VAL A 133 13.27 34.51 -38.06
CA VAL A 133 14.67 34.94 -38.19
C VAL A 133 14.78 35.78 -39.46
N TYR A 134 15.11 37.06 -39.31
CA TYR A 134 15.28 37.97 -40.45
C TYR A 134 16.61 37.75 -41.16
N TRP A 135 17.68 37.58 -40.39
CA TRP A 135 19.01 37.23 -40.88
C TRP A 135 19.81 36.53 -39.78
N SER A 136 20.84 35.79 -40.19
CA SER A 136 21.76 35.09 -39.29
C SER A 136 23.12 34.95 -39.95
N GLU A 137 24.14 35.43 -39.25
CA GLU A 137 25.56 35.24 -39.55
C GLU A 137 26.13 34.18 -38.60
N ARG A 138 27.05 33.36 -39.09
CA ARG A 138 27.71 32.29 -38.32
C ARG A 138 29.20 32.33 -38.56
N GLU A 139 29.98 32.46 -37.50
CA GLU A 139 31.45 32.50 -37.54
C GLU A 139 32.02 31.30 -36.74
N PRO A 140 32.75 30.37 -37.38
CA PRO A 140 33.42 29.29 -36.67
C PRO A 140 34.50 29.83 -35.73
N LEU A 141 34.50 29.39 -34.46
CA LEU A 141 35.44 29.84 -33.44
C LEU A 141 36.56 28.83 -33.21
N ALA A 142 36.17 27.59 -32.89
CA ALA A 142 37.09 26.50 -32.59
C ALA A 142 36.49 25.14 -32.95
N SER A 143 37.34 24.20 -33.35
CA SER A 143 37.01 22.79 -33.53
C SER A 143 38.16 21.97 -32.97
N GLU A 144 37.91 21.25 -31.88
CA GLU A 144 38.92 20.51 -31.11
C GLU A 144 38.42 19.09 -30.86
N ALA A 145 39.34 18.12 -30.86
CA ALA A 145 39.04 16.74 -30.50
C ALA A 145 40.10 16.21 -29.53
N VAL A 146 39.64 15.64 -28.42
CA VAL A 146 40.47 15.03 -27.39
C VAL A 146 40.18 13.54 -27.39
N SER A 147 41.23 12.74 -27.61
CA SER A 147 41.14 11.28 -27.68
C SER A 147 41.54 10.62 -26.38
N ASP A 148 41.08 9.38 -26.20
CA ASP A 148 41.43 8.52 -25.05
C ASP A 148 41.12 9.15 -23.68
N VAL A 149 40.02 9.92 -23.59
CA VAL A 149 39.62 10.62 -22.37
C VAL A 149 39.17 9.61 -21.31
N GLU A 150 39.77 9.63 -20.12
CA GLU A 150 39.42 8.74 -19.01
C GLU A 150 38.16 9.21 -18.25
N PRO A 151 37.42 8.32 -17.56
CA PRO A 151 36.32 8.74 -16.69
C PRO A 151 36.80 9.70 -15.59
N GLY A 152 36.17 10.87 -15.50
CA GLY A 152 36.56 11.95 -14.58
C GLY A 152 37.68 12.85 -15.09
N GLU A 153 38.26 12.57 -16.27
CA GLU A 153 39.15 13.50 -16.97
C GLU A 153 38.34 14.59 -17.66
N THR A 154 38.86 15.81 -17.63
CA THR A 154 38.26 16.98 -18.28
C THR A 154 38.87 17.16 -19.66
N ALA A 155 38.03 17.03 -20.69
CA ALA A 155 38.35 17.44 -22.04
C ALA A 155 37.77 18.84 -22.28
N GLY A 156 38.43 19.68 -23.09
CA GLY A 156 37.91 21.00 -23.36
C GLY A 156 38.44 21.62 -24.64
N SER A 157 37.78 22.71 -25.05
CA SER A 157 38.16 23.57 -26.16
C SER A 157 38.10 25.02 -25.72
N SER A 158 38.99 25.87 -26.23
CA SER A 158 39.06 27.28 -25.85
C SER A 158 39.12 28.19 -27.06
N PHE A 159 38.46 29.35 -26.97
CA PHE A 159 38.45 30.39 -27.99
C PHE A 159 38.30 31.78 -27.34
N ALA A 160 38.58 32.83 -28.10
CA ALA A 160 38.47 34.21 -27.64
C ALA A 160 37.49 34.98 -28.51
N LEU A 161 36.67 35.82 -27.87
CA LEU A 161 35.66 36.67 -28.50
C LEU A 161 35.97 38.13 -28.22
N ASN A 162 36.14 38.92 -29.28
CA ASN A 162 36.25 40.36 -29.12
C ASN A 162 34.85 40.98 -29.16
N SER A 163 34.29 41.29 -28.00
CA SER A 163 32.97 41.92 -27.83
C SER A 163 32.77 43.11 -28.78
N SER A 164 33.75 44.03 -28.82
CA SER A 164 33.65 45.23 -29.64
C SER A 164 33.64 44.95 -31.15
N ALA A 165 34.28 43.85 -31.57
CA ALA A 165 34.29 43.44 -32.97
C ALA A 165 32.97 42.74 -33.37
N VAL A 166 32.39 41.96 -32.46
CA VAL A 166 31.09 41.31 -32.66
C VAL A 166 29.99 42.37 -32.83
N ASP A 167 29.96 43.37 -31.94
CA ASP A 167 29.04 44.51 -32.04
C ASP A 167 29.19 45.30 -33.34
N ALA A 168 30.44 45.59 -33.73
CA ALA A 168 30.72 46.30 -34.98
C ALA A 168 30.24 45.51 -36.20
N THR A 169 30.30 44.17 -36.14
CA THR A 169 29.83 43.28 -37.20
C THR A 169 28.31 43.30 -37.31
N ALA A 170 27.60 43.19 -36.19
CA ALA A 170 26.14 43.31 -36.15
C ALA A 170 25.67 44.67 -36.71
N ALA A 171 26.28 45.78 -36.26
CA ALA A 171 25.94 47.12 -36.73
C ALA A 171 26.21 47.31 -38.23
N ALA A 172 27.30 46.74 -38.75
CA ALA A 172 27.62 46.79 -40.18
C ALA A 172 26.56 46.06 -41.02
N ILE A 173 26.12 44.87 -40.58
CA ILE A 173 25.06 44.10 -41.25
C ILE A 173 23.75 44.89 -41.25
N GLU A 174 23.37 45.49 -40.13
CA GLU A 174 22.15 46.30 -40.03
C GLU A 174 22.19 47.55 -40.93
N GLU A 175 23.35 48.22 -41.03
CA GLU A 175 23.55 49.35 -41.93
C GLU A 175 23.42 48.93 -43.41
N GLU A 176 24.00 47.78 -43.79
CA GLU A 176 23.91 47.23 -45.15
C GLU A 176 22.47 46.85 -45.52
N LEU A 177 21.70 46.31 -44.58
CA LEU A 177 20.30 45.93 -44.78
C LEU A 177 19.34 47.14 -44.71
N GLY A 178 19.77 48.24 -44.11
CA GLY A 178 19.01 49.48 -43.96
C GLY A 178 17.80 49.38 -43.03
N ALA A 179 17.67 48.28 -42.28
CA ALA A 179 16.65 48.04 -41.27
C ALA A 179 17.07 46.93 -40.31
N SER A 180 16.70 47.08 -39.03
CA SER A 180 16.74 46.03 -38.00
C SER A 180 15.32 45.83 -37.47
N PRO A 181 14.50 44.99 -38.12
CA PRO A 181 13.07 44.86 -37.80
C PRO A 181 12.79 44.05 -36.53
N GLY A 182 13.79 43.35 -35.99
CA GLY A 182 13.70 42.55 -34.78
C GLY A 182 14.80 42.88 -33.77
N GLU A 183 14.96 42.01 -32.77
CA GLU A 183 16.03 42.07 -31.77
C GLU A 183 17.27 41.30 -32.26
N THR A 184 18.45 41.87 -32.05
CA THR A 184 19.72 41.25 -32.42
C THR A 184 20.24 40.44 -31.25
N GLU A 185 20.33 39.12 -31.44
CA GLU A 185 20.83 38.15 -30.47
C GLU A 185 22.23 37.69 -30.87
N MET A 186 23.10 37.55 -29.87
CA MET A 186 24.47 37.08 -30.01
C MET A 186 24.72 35.97 -29.00
N PHE A 187 25.20 34.83 -29.47
CA PHE A 187 25.49 33.69 -28.60
C PHE A 187 26.48 32.75 -29.27
N VAL A 188 27.22 32.00 -28.45
CA VAL A 188 28.05 30.90 -28.93
C VAL A 188 27.28 29.60 -28.81
N VAL A 189 27.29 28.83 -29.88
CA VAL A 189 26.78 27.46 -29.92
C VAL A 189 27.97 26.52 -29.96
N THR A 190 28.07 25.61 -28.99
CA THR A 190 29.04 24.52 -29.02
C THR A 190 28.33 23.18 -29.11
N ASP A 191 28.63 22.44 -30.18
CA ASP A 191 28.27 21.04 -30.29
C ASP A 191 29.36 20.19 -29.63
N VAL A 192 28.97 19.43 -28.61
CA VAL A 192 29.79 18.47 -27.88
C VAL A 192 29.38 17.06 -28.26
N ALA A 193 30.31 16.27 -28.76
CA ALA A 193 30.10 14.86 -29.06
C ALA A 193 31.06 13.99 -28.25
N VAL A 194 30.52 12.98 -27.56
CA VAL A 194 31.28 11.97 -26.82
C VAL A 194 31.02 10.62 -27.48
N GLU A 195 32.06 10.03 -28.07
CA GLU A 195 31.98 8.78 -28.82
C GLU A 195 32.98 7.78 -28.25
N GLY A 196 32.56 6.55 -27.96
CA GLY A 196 33.48 5.53 -27.45
C GLY A 196 32.80 4.30 -26.90
N THR A 197 33.51 3.50 -26.11
CA THR A 197 32.93 2.34 -25.40
C THR A 197 32.78 2.68 -23.92
N ILE A 198 31.55 2.92 -23.47
CA ILE A 198 31.24 3.28 -22.08
C ILE A 198 30.46 2.13 -21.44
N ASN A 199 30.89 1.71 -20.25
CA ASN A 199 30.32 0.56 -19.51
C ASN A 199 30.26 -0.75 -20.34
N GLY A 200 31.20 -0.93 -21.29
CA GLY A 200 31.30 -2.10 -22.16
C GLY A 200 30.46 -2.05 -23.43
N GLU A 201 29.83 -0.92 -23.75
CA GLU A 201 29.01 -0.74 -24.96
C GLU A 201 29.41 0.49 -25.76
N SER A 202 29.31 0.36 -27.10
CA SER A 202 29.49 1.50 -28.00
C SER A 202 28.41 2.55 -27.74
N THR A 203 28.86 3.74 -27.34
CA THR A 203 28.05 4.89 -26.95
C THR A 203 28.40 6.05 -27.87
N SER A 204 27.37 6.74 -28.33
CA SER A 204 27.47 8.01 -29.03
C SER A 204 26.50 8.97 -28.34
N TYR A 205 27.07 10.01 -27.73
CA TYR A 205 26.35 11.08 -27.08
C TYR A 205 26.67 12.36 -27.83
N ALA A 206 25.67 13.19 -28.07
CA ALA A 206 25.85 14.49 -28.69
C ALA A 206 24.89 15.49 -28.07
N ARG A 207 25.38 16.69 -27.83
CA ARG A 207 24.61 17.79 -27.25
C ARG A 207 25.12 19.13 -27.74
N THR A 208 24.19 20.04 -27.96
CA THR A 208 24.46 21.45 -28.20
C THR A 208 24.27 22.25 -26.91
N VAL A 209 25.24 23.08 -26.54
CA VAL A 209 25.17 24.04 -25.42
C VAL A 209 25.35 25.47 -25.94
N GLU A 210 24.68 26.43 -25.30
CA GLU A 210 24.64 27.83 -25.75
C GLU A 210 25.14 28.77 -24.64
N LEU A 211 26.02 29.71 -24.99
CA LEU A 211 26.49 30.80 -24.12
C LEU A 211 25.99 32.13 -24.68
N GLY A 212 25.09 32.80 -23.96
CA GLY A 212 24.51 34.07 -24.41
C GLY A 212 25.44 35.26 -24.19
N LEU A 213 25.39 36.23 -25.10
CA LEU A 213 26.17 37.47 -25.02
C LEU A 213 25.24 38.65 -25.27
N ASP A 214 25.11 39.54 -24.28
CA ASP A 214 24.36 40.78 -24.40
C ASP A 214 25.32 41.98 -24.38
N HIS A 215 25.15 42.89 -25.34
CA HIS A 215 25.99 44.07 -25.46
C HIS A 215 25.22 45.35 -25.10
N GLY A 216 25.66 45.99 -24.02
CA GLY A 216 25.16 47.27 -23.53
C GLY A 216 26.02 48.48 -23.93
N GLY A 217 26.87 48.34 -24.95
CA GLY A 217 27.82 49.37 -25.41
C GLY A 217 29.07 49.49 -24.54
N ASP A 218 28.94 50.04 -23.34
CA ASP A 218 30.09 50.25 -22.42
C ASP A 218 30.46 48.98 -21.64
N THR A 219 29.52 48.04 -21.56
CA THR A 219 29.65 46.74 -20.88
C THR A 219 29.08 45.64 -21.75
N TYR A 220 29.49 44.41 -21.46
CA TYR A 220 28.88 43.22 -22.02
C TYR A 220 28.57 42.20 -20.93
N ALA A 221 27.40 41.59 -21.02
CA ALA A 221 26.94 40.56 -20.11
C ALA A 221 27.09 39.18 -20.76
N VAL A 222 27.35 38.18 -19.92
CA VAL A 222 27.46 36.78 -20.33
C VAL A 222 26.36 36.01 -19.62
N ASP A 223 25.45 35.43 -20.40
CA ASP A 223 24.39 34.56 -19.92
C ASP A 223 24.90 33.10 -19.95
N ASP A 224 25.55 32.71 -18.86
CA ASP A 224 26.08 31.35 -18.67
C ASP A 224 24.97 30.38 -18.24
N PRO A 225 24.72 29.28 -18.99
CA PRO A 225 23.74 28.26 -18.61
C PRO A 225 24.14 27.45 -17.36
N GLY A 226 25.38 27.59 -16.88
CA GLY A 226 25.96 26.83 -15.78
C GLY A 226 26.30 25.39 -16.17
N VAL A 227 26.58 24.56 -15.16
CA VAL A 227 26.91 23.15 -15.38
C VAL A 227 25.68 22.40 -15.88
N TRP A 228 25.80 21.84 -17.07
CA TRP A 228 24.83 20.90 -17.58
C TRP A 228 25.25 19.46 -17.26
N SER A 229 24.34 18.62 -16.78
CA SER A 229 24.58 17.25 -16.33
C SER A 229 23.48 16.35 -16.88
N ASP A 230 23.84 15.37 -17.70
CA ASP A 230 22.92 14.40 -18.31
C ASP A 230 23.30 12.99 -17.92
N THR A 231 22.36 12.25 -17.32
CA THR A 231 22.59 10.88 -16.86
C THR A 231 21.75 9.91 -17.67
N ALA A 232 22.43 8.98 -18.34
CA ALA A 232 21.79 7.85 -19.00
C ALA A 232 21.98 6.58 -18.16
N GLU A 233 20.87 5.95 -17.83
CA GLU A 233 20.83 4.69 -17.08
C GLU A 233 20.61 3.51 -18.00
N ARG A 234 21.20 2.37 -17.63
CA ARG A 234 20.92 1.08 -18.26
C ARG A 234 20.24 0.16 -17.27
N THR A 235 19.06 -0.31 -17.65
CA THR A 235 18.28 -1.26 -16.85
C THR A 235 18.36 -2.67 -17.43
N ARG A 236 18.25 -3.67 -16.55
CA ARG A 236 18.10 -5.08 -16.89
C ARG A 236 16.82 -5.59 -16.24
N THR A 237 16.00 -6.31 -17.00
CA THR A 237 14.85 -7.02 -16.44
C THR A 237 15.31 -8.27 -15.70
N VAL A 238 15.05 -8.31 -14.40
CA VAL A 238 15.28 -9.48 -13.55
C VAL A 238 13.94 -10.06 -13.08
N ALA A 239 13.86 -11.39 -13.02
CA ALA A 239 12.70 -12.09 -12.49
C ALA A 239 12.86 -12.24 -10.97
N VAL A 240 12.06 -11.52 -10.20
CA VAL A 240 12.03 -11.64 -8.74
C VAL A 240 10.79 -12.41 -8.30
N GLU A 241 10.88 -13.13 -7.19
CA GLU A 241 9.74 -13.86 -6.63
C GLU A 241 8.64 -12.89 -6.21
N ARG A 242 7.39 -13.17 -6.57
CA ARG A 242 6.27 -12.30 -6.22
C ARG A 242 6.05 -12.29 -4.71
N SER A 243 6.04 -11.09 -4.14
CA SER A 243 5.57 -10.90 -2.77
C SER A 243 4.06 -10.69 -2.75
N TYR A 244 3.36 -11.39 -1.85
CA TYR A 244 1.91 -11.26 -1.68
C TYR A 244 1.59 -10.62 -0.33
N GLY A 245 0.64 -9.68 -0.34
CA GLY A 245 0.19 -9.00 0.88
C GLY A 245 -0.43 -9.94 1.94
N PRO A 246 -0.60 -9.45 3.19
CA PRO A 246 -0.97 -10.25 4.36
C PRO A 246 -2.26 -11.06 4.18
N LEU A 247 -3.23 -10.53 3.43
CA LEU A 247 -4.49 -11.21 3.17
C LEU A 247 -4.29 -12.52 2.39
N ARG A 248 -3.34 -12.57 1.44
CA ARG A 248 -3.03 -13.78 0.65
C ARG A 248 -2.04 -14.69 1.38
N SER A 249 -1.02 -14.12 2.03
CA SER A 249 0.01 -14.90 2.71
C SER A 249 -0.50 -15.56 4.00
N ILE A 250 -1.42 -14.93 4.74
CA ILE A 250 -1.96 -15.48 6.00
C ILE A 250 -3.36 -16.10 5.78
N GLY A 251 -4.17 -15.53 4.89
CA GLY A 251 -5.55 -15.98 4.67
C GLY A 251 -5.65 -17.40 4.11
N GLY A 252 -4.74 -17.80 3.21
CA GLY A 252 -4.69 -19.16 2.65
C GLY A 252 -4.46 -20.24 3.74
N PRO A 253 -3.37 -20.14 4.53
CA PRO A 253 -3.11 -21.06 5.64
C PRO A 253 -4.25 -21.12 6.66
N LEU A 254 -4.83 -19.97 7.03
CA LEU A 254 -5.92 -19.92 8.00
C LEU A 254 -7.18 -20.61 7.47
N LEU A 255 -7.56 -20.36 6.21
CA LEU A 255 -8.71 -20.99 5.58
C LEU A 255 -8.53 -22.52 5.48
N LEU A 256 -7.31 -22.97 5.16
CA LEU A 256 -6.96 -24.40 5.16
C LEU A 256 -7.10 -25.01 6.55
N ALA A 257 -6.55 -24.36 7.59
CA ALA A 257 -6.61 -24.84 8.96
C ALA A 257 -8.06 -24.92 9.47
N VAL A 258 -8.87 -23.87 9.23
CA VAL A 258 -10.29 -23.86 9.61
C VAL A 258 -11.08 -24.94 8.87
N GLY A 259 -10.84 -25.11 7.56
CA GLY A 259 -11.51 -26.14 6.77
C GLY A 259 -11.19 -27.56 7.27
N LEU A 260 -9.92 -27.86 7.55
CA LEU A 260 -9.49 -29.18 8.03
C LEU A 260 -9.92 -29.45 9.47
N LEU A 261 -9.68 -28.50 10.39
CA LEU A 261 -10.07 -28.66 11.80
C LEU A 261 -11.58 -28.69 11.95
N GLY A 262 -12.31 -27.84 11.22
CA GLY A 262 -13.77 -27.84 11.21
C GLY A 262 -14.33 -29.15 10.68
N SER A 263 -13.79 -29.68 9.58
CA SER A 263 -14.20 -30.98 9.04
C SER A 263 -13.93 -32.12 10.02
N GLY A 264 -12.75 -32.12 10.65
CA GLY A 264 -12.37 -33.09 11.67
C GLY A 264 -13.27 -33.04 12.90
N ALA A 265 -13.55 -31.85 13.42
CA ALA A 265 -14.45 -31.64 14.55
C ALA A 265 -15.89 -32.06 14.23
N LEU A 266 -16.39 -31.72 13.05
CA LEU A 266 -17.73 -32.10 12.60
C LEU A 266 -17.86 -33.62 12.43
N ALA A 267 -16.86 -34.27 11.82
CA ALA A 267 -16.82 -35.73 11.69
C ALA A 267 -16.71 -36.45 13.05
N TYR A 268 -15.90 -35.91 13.97
CA TYR A 268 -15.79 -36.40 15.33
C TYR A 268 -17.11 -36.27 16.10
N ALA A 269 -17.78 -35.11 16.01
CA ALA A 269 -19.09 -34.90 16.64
C ALA A 269 -20.15 -35.88 16.13
N ARG A 270 -20.14 -36.21 14.83
CA ARG A 270 -21.04 -37.23 14.25
C ARG A 270 -20.77 -38.63 14.79
N ARG A 271 -19.51 -38.97 15.06
CA ARG A 271 -19.13 -40.30 15.54
C ARG A 271 -19.41 -40.49 17.02
N GLU A 272 -19.13 -39.49 17.84
CA GLU A 272 -19.11 -39.63 19.30
C GLU A 272 -20.38 -39.13 19.99
N ARG A 273 -21.12 -38.19 19.38
CA ARG A 273 -22.25 -37.49 20.04
C ARG A 273 -23.63 -37.78 19.47
N ASP A 274 -23.74 -38.83 18.67
CA ASP A 274 -24.97 -39.35 18.07
C ASP A 274 -25.91 -38.20 17.67
N LEU A 275 -25.52 -37.45 16.64
CA LEU A 275 -26.21 -36.20 16.26
C LEU A 275 -27.67 -36.42 15.84
N ALA A 276 -28.05 -37.67 15.54
CA ALA A 276 -29.41 -38.07 15.26
C ALA A 276 -30.28 -37.99 16.53
N LEU A 277 -31.37 -37.20 16.45
CA LEU A 277 -32.36 -37.13 17.52
C LEU A 277 -33.10 -38.47 17.67
N THR A 278 -33.17 -38.95 18.91
CA THR A 278 -34.07 -40.05 19.27
C THR A 278 -35.54 -39.65 19.04
N PRO A 279 -36.46 -40.62 18.86
CA PRO A 279 -37.89 -40.32 18.75
C PRO A 279 -38.40 -39.44 19.90
N ALA A 280 -38.00 -39.74 21.14
CA ALA A 280 -38.41 -38.97 22.32
C ALA A 280 -37.90 -37.51 22.32
N GLU A 281 -36.67 -37.26 21.86
CA GLU A 281 -36.13 -35.89 21.75
C GLU A 281 -36.83 -35.10 20.63
N ARG A 282 -37.23 -35.75 19.53
CA ARG A 282 -37.99 -35.12 18.45
C ARG A 282 -39.40 -34.76 18.90
N ASP A 283 -40.07 -35.67 19.60
CA ASP A 283 -41.41 -35.45 20.14
C ASP A 283 -41.42 -34.32 21.18
N TYR A 284 -40.37 -34.23 22.01
CA TYR A 284 -40.20 -33.14 22.96
C TYR A 284 -39.98 -31.77 22.29
N LEU A 285 -39.18 -31.71 21.22
CA LEU A 285 -39.00 -30.46 20.45
C LEU A 285 -40.30 -30.04 19.76
N SER A 286 -41.06 -30.98 19.19
CA SER A 286 -42.38 -30.71 18.60
C SER A 286 -43.34 -30.13 19.63
N TYR A 287 -43.40 -30.74 20.82
CA TYR A 287 -44.17 -30.22 21.95
C TYR A 287 -43.72 -28.82 22.38
N SER A 288 -42.41 -28.58 22.50
CA SER A 288 -41.86 -27.27 22.90
C SER A 288 -42.24 -26.18 21.91
N ASP A 289 -42.13 -26.48 20.61
CA ASP A 289 -42.52 -25.56 19.53
C ASP A 289 -44.03 -25.28 19.59
N ASP A 290 -44.89 -26.30 19.67
CA ASP A 290 -46.35 -26.14 19.83
C ASP A 290 -46.70 -25.33 21.10
N ARG A 291 -46.04 -25.61 22.23
CA ARG A 291 -46.30 -24.92 23.50
C ARG A 291 -45.96 -23.44 23.45
N SER A 292 -44.93 -23.09 22.67
CA SER A 292 -44.52 -21.71 22.43
C SER A 292 -45.45 -20.99 21.46
N GLU A 293 -45.87 -21.68 20.39
CA GLU A 293 -46.77 -21.18 19.36
C GLU A 293 -48.16 -20.88 19.94
N PHE A 294 -48.71 -21.81 20.73
CA PHE A 294 -50.06 -21.72 21.29
C PHE A 294 -50.10 -21.12 22.71
N ALA A 295 -49.03 -20.44 23.14
CA ALA A 295 -48.94 -19.91 24.50
C ALA A 295 -50.07 -18.95 24.87
N GLU A 296 -50.64 -18.24 23.90
CA GLU A 296 -51.78 -17.33 24.09
C GLU A 296 -53.13 -18.05 24.28
N TRP A 297 -53.24 -19.30 23.79
CA TRP A 297 -54.45 -20.12 23.83
C TRP A 297 -54.51 -21.04 25.06
N ILE A 298 -53.40 -21.13 25.80
CA ILE A 298 -53.22 -22.01 26.95
C ILE A 298 -53.23 -21.18 28.23
N THR A 299 -54.13 -21.50 29.16
CA THR A 299 -54.19 -20.86 30.48
C THR A 299 -53.94 -21.86 31.60
N THR A 300 -53.22 -21.46 32.64
CA THR A 300 -52.95 -22.33 33.79
C THR A 300 -54.05 -22.18 34.85
N PHE A 301 -54.82 -23.24 35.08
CA PHE A 301 -55.83 -23.29 36.15
C PHE A 301 -55.82 -24.64 36.85
N ARG A 302 -56.25 -24.66 38.12
CA ARG A 302 -56.47 -25.91 38.85
C ARG A 302 -57.88 -26.41 38.59
N LEU A 303 -57.98 -27.56 37.95
CA LEU A 303 -59.26 -28.20 37.70
C LEU A 303 -59.78 -28.88 38.99
N PRO A 304 -61.10 -28.80 39.26
CA PRO A 304 -61.69 -29.53 40.38
C PRO A 304 -61.71 -31.04 40.12
N ALA A 305 -61.71 -31.84 41.19
CA ALA A 305 -61.72 -33.32 41.10
C ALA A 305 -62.83 -33.88 40.19
N SER A 306 -63.99 -33.22 40.18
CA SER A 306 -65.13 -33.59 39.34
C SER A 306 -64.89 -33.50 37.82
N VAL A 307 -63.85 -32.78 37.38
CA VAL A 307 -63.45 -32.74 35.95
C VAL A 307 -62.60 -33.97 35.61
N HIS A 308 -61.75 -34.42 36.52
CA HIS A 308 -60.90 -35.61 36.32
C HIS A 308 -61.68 -36.93 36.38
N GLU A 309 -62.92 -36.92 36.88
CA GLU A 309 -63.81 -38.10 36.91
C GLU A 309 -64.63 -38.28 35.62
N ARG A 310 -64.52 -37.34 34.67
CA ARG A 310 -65.22 -37.41 33.37
C ARG A 310 -64.54 -38.39 32.41
N PRO A 311 -65.28 -38.97 31.44
CA PRO A 311 -64.67 -39.76 30.36
C PRO A 311 -63.58 -38.96 29.62
N GLU A 312 -62.37 -39.52 29.57
CA GLU A 312 -61.17 -38.91 28.99
C GLU A 312 -60.91 -39.43 27.56
N ALA A 313 -60.56 -38.52 26.66
CA ALA A 313 -60.03 -38.81 25.32
C ALA A 313 -58.63 -38.21 25.19
N GLU A 314 -57.69 -38.92 24.56
CA GLU A 314 -56.30 -38.47 24.44
C GLU A 314 -56.06 -37.85 23.06
N ALA A 315 -55.41 -36.68 23.03
CA ALA A 315 -54.94 -36.04 21.81
C ALA A 315 -53.52 -36.50 21.46
N GLU A 316 -53.23 -36.65 20.16
CA GLU A 316 -51.91 -37.11 19.69
C GLU A 316 -50.82 -36.03 19.82
N SER A 317 -51.19 -34.75 19.65
CA SER A 317 -50.30 -33.60 19.84
C SER A 317 -50.97 -32.46 20.62
N LEU A 318 -50.16 -31.53 21.14
CA LEU A 318 -50.68 -30.32 21.78
C LEU A 318 -51.43 -29.45 20.77
N ARG A 319 -50.93 -29.36 19.53
CA ARG A 319 -51.61 -28.69 18.43
C ARG A 319 -53.01 -29.25 18.20
N ASP A 320 -53.17 -30.56 18.11
CA ASP A 320 -54.49 -31.19 17.89
C ASP A 320 -55.47 -30.85 19.02
N LEU A 321 -54.98 -30.78 20.27
CA LEU A 321 -55.79 -30.39 21.42
C LEU A 321 -56.21 -28.91 21.34
N VAL A 322 -55.31 -28.02 20.93
CA VAL A 322 -55.60 -26.59 20.77
C VAL A 322 -56.57 -26.34 19.62
N ASP A 323 -56.35 -26.96 18.47
CA ASP A 323 -57.24 -26.86 17.31
C ASP A 323 -58.65 -27.35 17.67
N PHE A 324 -58.74 -28.51 18.36
CA PHE A 324 -60.02 -29.00 18.86
C PHE A 324 -60.69 -28.01 19.83
N ALA A 325 -59.92 -27.40 20.72
CA ALA A 325 -60.45 -26.44 21.69
C ALA A 325 -61.01 -25.19 21.00
N ILE A 326 -60.30 -24.68 20.00
CA ILE A 326 -60.74 -23.55 19.16
C ILE A 326 -62.04 -23.88 18.43
N ASP A 327 -62.12 -25.04 17.79
CA ASP A 327 -63.30 -25.48 17.04
C ASP A 327 -64.55 -25.65 17.93
N ASN A 328 -64.36 -25.87 19.24
CA ASN A 328 -65.43 -26.08 20.21
C ASN A 328 -65.65 -24.87 21.14
N ASP A 329 -65.09 -23.70 20.82
CA ASP A 329 -65.18 -22.47 21.62
C ASP A 329 -64.81 -22.70 23.12
N THR A 330 -63.84 -23.58 23.38
CA THR A 330 -63.29 -23.86 24.71
C THR A 330 -61.83 -23.44 24.81
N GLY A 331 -61.37 -23.14 26.02
CA GLY A 331 -59.95 -22.90 26.28
C GLY A 331 -59.19 -24.20 26.58
N VAL A 332 -57.87 -24.18 26.35
CA VAL A 332 -56.96 -25.23 26.84
C VAL A 332 -56.42 -24.83 28.20
N VAL A 333 -56.56 -25.74 29.16
CA VAL A 333 -56.13 -25.54 30.55
C VAL A 333 -54.94 -26.43 30.86
N GLU A 334 -53.83 -25.83 31.28
CA GLU A 334 -52.69 -26.54 31.85
C GLU A 334 -52.93 -26.79 33.35
N ASP A 335 -52.99 -28.06 33.76
CA ASP A 335 -53.08 -28.44 35.17
C ASP A 335 -51.69 -28.49 35.81
N PRO A 336 -51.36 -27.58 36.75
CA PRO A 336 -50.04 -27.53 37.37
C PRO A 336 -49.73 -28.73 38.27
N ARG A 337 -50.70 -29.59 38.60
CA ARG A 337 -50.45 -30.80 39.41
C ARG A 337 -49.93 -31.97 38.60
N THR A 338 -50.44 -32.12 37.38
CA THR A 338 -50.17 -33.26 36.51
C THR A 338 -49.28 -32.89 35.33
N GLY A 339 -49.18 -31.61 35.00
CA GLY A 339 -48.49 -31.10 33.82
C GLY A 339 -49.24 -31.41 32.52
N ALA A 340 -50.47 -31.92 32.61
CA ALA A 340 -51.30 -32.25 31.45
C ALA A 340 -52.14 -31.05 31.00
N TYR A 341 -52.43 -31.01 29.70
CA TYR A 341 -53.27 -30.00 29.08
C TYR A 341 -54.65 -30.58 28.83
N HIS A 342 -55.69 -29.83 29.16
CA HIS A 342 -57.06 -30.28 29.11
C HIS A 342 -57.97 -29.30 28.37
N ALA A 343 -58.80 -29.79 27.46
CA ALA A 343 -59.93 -29.06 26.89
C ALA A 343 -61.23 -29.77 27.30
N VAL A 344 -62.19 -29.02 27.82
CA VAL A 344 -63.44 -29.57 28.36
C VAL A 344 -64.59 -29.20 27.43
N SER A 345 -65.19 -30.19 26.76
CA SER A 345 -66.36 -29.99 25.90
C SER A 345 -67.45 -31.00 26.25
N GLY A 346 -68.63 -30.51 26.62
CA GLY A 346 -69.76 -31.33 27.05
C GLY A 346 -69.42 -32.21 28.27
N GLU A 347 -69.61 -33.53 28.11
CA GLU A 347 -69.35 -34.53 29.16
C GLU A 347 -67.93 -35.12 29.11
N PHE A 348 -67.13 -34.80 28.08
CA PHE A 348 -65.80 -35.37 27.87
C PHE A 348 -64.68 -34.38 28.24
N VAL A 349 -63.52 -34.93 28.58
CA VAL A 349 -62.27 -34.18 28.75
C VAL A 349 -61.26 -34.69 27.75
N TYR A 350 -60.71 -33.78 26.94
CA TYR A 350 -59.66 -34.08 25.99
C TYR A 350 -58.34 -33.71 26.63
N THR A 351 -57.41 -34.66 26.70
CA THR A 351 -56.14 -34.50 27.40
C THR A 351 -54.97 -34.69 26.46
N TYR A 352 -53.98 -33.81 26.55
CA TYR A 352 -52.64 -34.02 26.02
C TYR A 352 -51.64 -34.09 27.18
N ARG A 353 -50.80 -35.13 27.20
CA ARG A 353 -49.75 -35.30 28.20
C ARG A 353 -48.40 -35.04 27.54
N PRO A 354 -47.65 -34.01 27.97
CA PRO A 354 -46.40 -33.67 27.33
C PRO A 354 -45.36 -34.79 27.53
N PRO A 355 -44.50 -35.04 26.53
CA PRO A 355 -43.37 -35.96 26.69
C PRO A 355 -42.44 -35.46 27.81
N SER A 356 -41.82 -36.40 28.54
CA SER A 356 -40.85 -36.04 29.58
C SER A 356 -39.64 -35.35 28.96
N PRO A 357 -39.07 -34.33 29.62
CA PRO A 357 -37.83 -33.72 29.15
C PRO A 357 -36.74 -34.79 29.04
N PRO A 358 -35.91 -34.75 27.98
CA PRO A 358 -34.83 -35.72 27.82
C PRO A 358 -33.91 -35.66 29.05
N ALA A 359 -33.56 -36.83 29.60
CA ALA A 359 -32.72 -36.91 30.79
C ALA A 359 -31.32 -36.38 30.49
N VAL A 360 -30.87 -35.41 31.29
CA VAL A 360 -29.46 -34.99 31.31
C VAL A 360 -28.66 -36.17 31.85
N ALA A 361 -27.91 -36.86 30.99
CA ALA A 361 -26.80 -37.66 31.48
C ALA A 361 -25.87 -36.69 32.21
N PRO A 362 -25.54 -36.91 33.50
CA PRO A 362 -24.57 -36.07 34.18
C PRO A 362 -23.30 -36.09 33.34
N GLU A 363 -22.83 -34.92 32.91
CA GLU A 363 -21.48 -34.84 32.36
C GLU A 363 -20.56 -35.41 33.44
N GLU A 364 -19.80 -36.45 33.09
CA GLU A 364 -18.77 -36.99 33.98
C GLU A 364 -17.93 -35.82 34.48
N GLY A 365 -18.04 -35.57 35.78
CA GLY A 365 -17.31 -34.52 36.44
C GLY A 365 -15.83 -34.72 36.18
N ALA A 366 -15.19 -33.66 35.68
CA ALA A 366 -13.80 -33.46 35.98
C ALA A 366 -13.69 -33.43 37.52
N ASP A 367 -12.94 -34.38 38.07
CA ASP A 367 -12.54 -34.39 39.48
C ASP A 367 -11.72 -33.12 39.77
N ASP A 368 -12.36 -32.06 40.25
CA ASP A 368 -11.70 -30.99 40.99
C ASP A 368 -11.98 -31.23 42.49
N ASP A 369 -10.99 -31.88 43.11
CA ASP A 369 -10.91 -32.14 44.54
C ASP A 369 -10.84 -30.80 45.31
N PRO A 370 -11.72 -30.52 46.29
CA PRO A 370 -11.58 -29.34 47.14
C PRO A 370 -10.57 -29.61 48.27
N PRO A 371 -9.65 -28.67 48.59
CA PRO A 371 -8.71 -28.89 49.68
C PRO A 371 -9.43 -28.73 51.03
N ALA A 372 -9.49 -29.82 51.80
CA ALA A 372 -9.77 -29.76 53.23
C ALA A 372 -8.48 -29.40 53.98
N GLY A 373 -8.53 -28.32 54.74
CA GLY A 373 -7.42 -27.82 55.56
C GLY A 373 -7.22 -28.62 56.84
N ASP A 374 -5.99 -28.58 57.33
CA ASP A 374 -5.67 -28.67 58.76
C ASP A 374 -5.07 -27.33 59.20
N VAL A 375 -5.65 -26.82 60.28
CA VAL A 375 -5.25 -25.63 61.04
C VAL A 375 -4.21 -26.03 62.08
N ASP A 376 -3.16 -25.23 62.27
CA ASP A 376 -2.66 -24.95 63.62
C ASP A 376 -1.91 -23.61 63.73
N ASP A 377 -2.22 -22.95 64.84
CA ASP A 377 -1.98 -21.59 65.34
C ASP A 377 -0.57 -20.97 65.26
N ALA A 378 -0.50 -19.63 65.07
CA ALA A 378 0.02 -18.68 66.07
C ALA A 378 -0.02 -17.18 65.62
N ASP A 379 -0.83 -16.42 66.36
CA ASP A 379 -0.94 -14.98 66.74
C ASP A 379 0.13 -13.91 66.32
N PRO A 380 -0.14 -12.58 66.48
CA PRO A 380 0.03 -11.59 65.41
C PRO A 380 1.03 -10.50 65.81
N SER A 381 1.38 -9.59 64.90
CA SER A 381 1.92 -8.28 65.28
C SER A 381 1.71 -7.29 64.14
N ASP A 382 0.94 -6.25 64.46
CA ASP A 382 1.01 -4.94 63.82
C ASP A 382 2.46 -4.47 63.65
N ASP A 383 2.80 -3.84 62.52
CA ASP A 383 3.28 -2.45 62.58
C ASP A 383 3.14 -1.74 61.24
N ALA A 384 2.72 -0.49 61.35
CA ALA A 384 2.53 0.46 60.28
C ALA A 384 3.72 1.44 60.23
N GLY A 385 4.10 1.82 59.01
CA GLY A 385 4.84 3.05 58.75
C GLY A 385 6.36 2.90 58.75
N ALA A 386 7.11 3.76 58.07
CA ALA A 386 6.80 4.93 57.27
C ALA A 386 8.11 5.37 56.59
N GLY A 387 7.99 6.05 55.44
CA GLY A 387 9.01 6.99 54.94
C GLY A 387 10.17 6.32 54.23
N GLY A 388 10.68 6.79 53.10
CA GLY A 388 10.64 8.08 52.42
C GLY A 388 11.93 8.08 51.58
N ASP A 389 11.89 8.38 50.29
CA ASP A 389 11.98 9.73 49.72
C ASP A 389 13.26 9.82 48.86
N ALA A 390 13.24 10.76 47.90
CA ALA A 390 14.23 11.14 46.90
C ALA A 390 14.35 10.16 45.71
N GLY A 391 13.87 10.46 44.50
CA GLY A 391 13.68 11.77 43.86
C GLY A 391 15.00 12.21 43.21
N ILE A 392 15.01 12.30 41.87
CA ILE A 392 15.55 13.39 41.04
C ILE A 392 15.52 12.94 39.56
N ASP A 393 14.78 13.73 38.79
CA ASP A 393 14.83 14.00 37.34
C ASP A 393 15.21 15.50 37.23
N PRO A 394 15.51 16.16 36.09
CA PRO A 394 15.96 15.79 34.74
C PRO A 394 17.20 16.62 34.27
N ASP A 395 17.55 16.46 32.98
CA ASP A 395 18.12 17.44 32.01
C ASP A 395 19.50 18.11 32.28
N ASP A 396 20.45 17.95 31.35
CA ASP A 396 20.93 19.06 30.51
C ASP A 396 21.86 18.61 29.36
N ARG A 397 21.95 19.48 28.35
CA ARG A 397 22.56 19.36 27.03
C ARG A 397 24.11 19.31 27.00
N ASP A 398 24.64 18.75 25.92
CA ASP A 398 25.57 19.40 24.97
C ASP A 398 25.57 18.69 23.61
#